data_AF-A0A9Q0MT49-F1
#
_entry.id   AF-A0A9Q0MT49-F1
#
_cell.length_a   1.000
_cell.length_b   1.000
_cell.length_c   1.000
_cell.angle_alpha   90.00
_cell.angle_beta   90.00
_cell.angle_gamma   90.00
#
_symmetry.space_group_name_H-M   'P 1'
#
loop_
_entity.id
_entity.type
_entity.pdbx_description
1 polymer ?
#
loop_
_entity_poly.entity_id
_entity_poly.type
_entity_poly.pdbx_seq_one_letter_code
_entity_poly.pdbx_strand_id
1 'polypeptide(L)'
;MADIITRGFSGYNTRWYKMMLPKILDSINTKDISCVTIFLGANDCSLPKSDQHVPVVEYQENLEAMVELRDGEPEPLRSEEQQKIYAKAMMELGQRLCLSVVDTYSAFEADGRGHTLFVDGLHFSGRGSDLLYQLVVKEIEKRVLAFRGEDEKSQTVNYARWRDVDPQDLERTIFQAGRHVG
;
A
#
# COMPACT_ATOMS: atom_id res chain seq x y z
N MET A 1 3.45 -8.09 -16.34
CA MET A 1 4.11 -8.70 -15.16
C MET A 1 4.60 -7.58 -14.27
N ALA A 2 4.47 -7.72 -12.96
CA ALA A 2 4.98 -6.77 -11.97
C ALA A 2 5.58 -7.56 -10.80
N ASP A 3 6.69 -7.07 -10.25
CA ASP A 3 7.30 -7.65 -9.07
C ASP A 3 6.71 -7.01 -7.81
N ILE A 4 6.50 -7.82 -6.76
CA ILE A 4 6.01 -7.36 -5.46
C ILE A 4 7.16 -7.40 -4.47
N ILE A 5 7.54 -6.22 -3.97
CA ILE A 5 8.59 -6.08 -2.96
C ILE A 5 7.92 -5.77 -1.62
N THR A 6 7.94 -6.74 -0.69
CA THR A 6 7.33 -6.58 0.64
C THR A 6 8.31 -5.99 1.64
N ARG A 7 7.84 -5.04 2.46
CA ARG A 7 8.58 -4.38 3.54
C ARG A 7 7.68 -4.20 4.78
N GLY A 8 7.13 -5.32 5.25
CA GLY A 8 6.28 -5.38 6.45
C GLY A 8 7.08 -5.77 7.68
N PHE A 9 7.00 -4.97 8.76
CA PHE A 9 7.69 -5.25 10.03
C PHE A 9 6.66 -5.37 11.16
N SER A 10 6.60 -6.54 11.79
CA SER A 10 5.60 -6.84 12.82
C SER A 10 5.76 -5.90 14.03
N GLY A 11 4.65 -5.34 14.49
CA GLY A 11 4.60 -4.42 15.61
C GLY A 11 5.02 -2.98 15.29
N TYR A 12 5.43 -2.67 14.05
CA TYR A 12 5.92 -1.33 13.69
C TYR A 12 4.77 -0.33 13.45
N ASN A 13 5.02 0.95 13.74
CA ASN A 13 4.12 2.09 13.58
C ASN A 13 4.74 3.15 12.64
N THR A 14 4.03 4.25 12.40
CA THR A 14 4.48 5.29 11.48
C THR A 14 5.78 5.98 11.91
N ARG A 15 6.01 6.13 13.22
CA ARG A 15 7.23 6.73 13.77
C ARG A 15 8.48 5.98 13.33
N TRP A 16 8.47 4.65 13.41
CA TRP A 16 9.64 3.86 12.99
C TRP A 16 9.77 3.77 11.47
N TYR A 17 8.66 3.64 10.73
CA TYR A 17 8.70 3.61 9.27
C TYR A 17 9.27 4.90 8.69
N LYS A 18 8.94 6.06 9.26
CA LYS A 18 9.50 7.35 8.84
C LYS A 18 11.03 7.36 8.87
N MET A 19 11.64 6.80 9.92
CA MET A 19 13.10 6.71 10.04
C MET A 19 13.72 5.68 9.08
N MET A 20 13.00 4.59 8.80
CA MET A 20 13.52 3.47 7.99
C MET A 20 13.31 3.68 6.49
N LEU A 21 12.27 4.41 6.09
CA LEU A 21 11.84 4.53 4.71
C LEU A 21 12.96 4.99 3.76
N PRO A 22 13.80 6.00 4.09
CA PRO A 22 14.91 6.38 3.21
C PRO A 22 15.85 5.21 2.92
N LYS A 23 16.23 4.45 3.94
CA LYS A 23 17.11 3.27 3.77
C LYS A 23 16.44 2.14 3.00
N ILE A 24 15.12 1.98 3.15
CA ILE A 24 14.35 1.01 2.38
C ILE A 24 14.35 1.42 0.90
N LEU A 25 14.13 2.70 0.60
CA LEU A 25 14.13 3.23 -0.76
C LEU A 25 15.53 3.16 -1.41
N ASP A 26 16.60 3.41 -0.65
CA ASP A 26 17.99 3.23 -1.12
C ASP A 26 18.30 1.77 -1.49
N SER A 27 17.57 0.81 -0.91
CA SER A 27 17.76 -0.62 -1.19
C SER A 27 17.07 -1.12 -2.46
N ILE A 28 16.30 -0.26 -3.14
CA ILE A 28 15.52 -0.61 -4.33
C ILE A 28 15.71 0.42 -5.44
N ASN A 29 15.59 -0.02 -6.70
CA ASN A 29 15.58 0.92 -7.81
C ASN A 29 14.22 1.64 -7.87
N THR A 30 14.15 2.84 -7.31
CA THR A 30 12.90 3.61 -7.23
C THR A 30 12.32 3.99 -8.59
N LYS A 31 13.12 3.98 -9.67
CA LYS A 31 12.66 4.22 -11.04
C LYS A 31 11.76 3.12 -11.59
N ASP A 32 11.86 1.91 -11.05
CA ASP A 32 11.07 0.75 -11.48
C ASP A 32 9.75 0.63 -10.69
N ILE A 33 9.55 1.49 -9.67
CA ILE A 33 8.37 1.46 -8.81
C ILE A 33 7.19 2.11 -9.55
N SER A 34 6.20 1.29 -9.87
CA SER A 34 4.92 1.76 -10.44
C SER A 34 3.88 2.12 -9.38
N CYS A 35 3.99 1.57 -8.17
CA CYS A 35 3.03 1.77 -7.09
C CYS A 35 3.67 1.46 -5.73
N VAL A 36 3.26 2.21 -4.69
CA VAL A 36 3.59 1.93 -3.29
C VAL A 36 2.28 1.87 -2.51
N THR A 37 2.15 0.87 -1.63
CA THR A 37 1.05 0.78 -0.65
C THR A 37 1.62 0.99 0.74
N ILE A 38 1.10 2.00 1.45
CA ILE A 38 1.40 2.24 2.86
C ILE A 38 0.19 1.75 3.66
N PHE A 39 0.41 0.80 4.57
CA PHE A 39 -0.65 0.24 5.41
C PHE A 39 -0.19 0.16 6.87
N LEU A 40 -0.29 1.31 7.54
CA LEU A 40 0.10 1.56 8.93
C LEU A 40 -1.08 2.20 9.68
N GLY A 41 -1.01 2.25 11.01
CA GLY A 41 -2.08 2.82 11.84
C GLY A 41 -2.63 1.88 12.91
N ALA A 42 -2.57 0.57 12.68
CA ALA A 42 -3.09 -0.43 13.64
C ALA A 42 -2.31 -0.44 14.97
N ASN A 43 -0.99 -0.25 14.91
CA ASN A 43 -0.15 -0.13 16.11
C ASN A 43 -0.19 1.30 16.67
N ASP A 44 -0.19 2.31 15.79
CA ASP A 44 -0.25 3.74 16.14
C ASP A 44 -1.46 4.06 17.03
N CYS A 45 -2.63 3.50 16.72
CA CYS A 45 -3.86 3.69 17.48
C CYS A 45 -3.92 2.88 18.80
N SER A 46 -2.79 2.31 19.25
CA SER A 46 -2.66 1.69 20.58
C SER A 46 -3.00 2.64 21.73
N LEU A 47 -3.20 2.10 22.93
CA LEU A 47 -3.50 2.92 24.12
C LEU A 47 -2.35 3.89 24.39
N PRO A 48 -2.61 5.11 24.89
CA PRO A 48 -1.53 6.07 25.19
C PRO A 48 -0.43 5.55 26.12
N LYS A 49 -0.70 4.49 26.89
CA LYS A 49 0.28 3.80 27.75
C LYS A 49 1.10 2.72 27.05
N SER A 50 0.79 2.40 25.80
CA SER A 50 1.52 1.41 24.98
C SER A 50 2.71 2.08 24.32
N ASP A 51 3.85 1.39 24.31
CA ASP A 51 5.06 1.84 23.61
C ASP A 51 4.86 1.95 22.08
N GLN A 52 3.80 1.33 21.54
CA GLN A 52 3.45 1.40 20.13
C GLN A 52 2.61 2.63 19.76
N HIS A 53 2.09 3.38 20.75
CA HIS A 53 1.20 4.50 20.47
C HIS A 53 1.93 5.64 19.75
N VAL A 54 1.28 6.14 18.71
CA VAL A 54 1.66 7.35 17.98
C VAL A 54 0.44 8.27 17.98
N PRO A 55 0.52 9.49 18.54
CA PRO A 55 -0.60 10.43 18.54
C PRO A 55 -1.09 10.76 17.13
N VAL A 56 -2.37 11.11 16.96
CA VAL A 56 -2.99 11.22 15.62
C VAL A 56 -2.32 12.29 14.76
N VAL A 57 -1.94 13.41 15.35
CA VAL A 57 -1.22 14.49 14.65
C VAL A 57 0.11 13.96 14.13
N GLU A 58 0.88 13.29 14.98
CA GLU A 58 2.15 12.68 14.58
C GLU A 58 1.96 11.59 13.53
N TYR A 59 0.89 10.78 13.62
CA TYR A 59 0.57 9.78 12.62
C TYR A 59 0.34 10.42 11.24
N GLN A 60 -0.46 11.50 11.17
CA GLN A 60 -0.69 12.23 9.94
C GLN A 60 0.61 12.85 9.40
N GLU A 61 1.37 13.49 10.26
CA GLU A 61 2.64 14.12 9.89
C GLU A 61 3.68 13.09 9.46
N ASN A 62 3.72 11.90 10.08
CA ASN A 62 4.58 10.80 9.68
C ASN A 62 4.18 10.22 8.33
N LEU A 63 2.88 10.15 8.01
CA LEU A 63 2.42 9.71 6.70
C LEU A 63 2.68 10.75 5.61
N GLU A 64 2.41 12.02 5.90
CA GLU A 64 2.76 13.14 5.02
C GLU A 64 4.27 13.17 4.76
N ALA A 65 5.07 13.00 5.81
CA ALA A 65 6.51 12.78 5.76
C ALA A 65 6.91 11.58 4.88
N MET A 66 6.20 10.46 4.90
CA MET A 66 6.53 9.32 4.03
C MET A 66 6.17 9.59 2.56
N VAL A 67 5.14 10.38 2.31
CA VAL A 67 4.74 10.81 0.96
C VAL A 67 5.69 11.89 0.41
N GLU A 68 6.12 12.83 1.27
CA GLU A 68 6.89 14.03 0.89
C GLU A 68 8.39 13.96 1.26
N LEU A 69 8.83 12.92 1.99
CA LEU A 69 10.16 12.77 2.62
C LEU A 69 10.54 13.91 3.59
N ARG A 70 9.65 14.27 4.55
CA ARG A 70 9.86 15.37 5.55
C ARG A 70 9.70 14.94 7.02
N ASP A 71 9.87 15.85 7.99
CA ASP A 71 9.77 15.58 9.45
C ASP A 71 8.62 16.37 10.13
N GLY A 72 7.96 15.77 11.15
CA GLY A 72 6.91 16.36 12.01
C GLY A 72 6.79 15.71 13.42
N GLU A 73 5.99 16.34 14.32
CA GLU A 73 5.86 16.28 15.79
C GLU A 73 4.38 16.03 16.32
N PRO A 74 4.13 15.73 17.62
CA PRO A 74 2.87 15.12 18.12
C PRO A 74 1.85 15.95 18.97
N GLU A 75 0.61 15.41 19.18
CA GLU A 75 -0.31 15.53 20.37
C GLU A 75 -1.59 14.60 20.32
N PRO A 76 -2.28 14.21 21.44
CA PRO A 76 -2.98 12.88 21.61
C PRO A 76 -4.52 12.81 21.92
N LEU A 77 -5.14 11.59 21.82
CA LEU A 77 -6.11 10.86 22.74
C LEU A 77 -7.02 9.76 22.07
N ARG A 78 -7.54 8.74 22.83
CA ARG A 78 -8.14 7.43 22.38
C ARG A 78 -9.59 7.05 22.81
N SER A 79 -10.34 6.34 21.93
CA SER A 79 -11.51 5.42 22.13
C SER A 79 -11.78 4.56 20.85
N GLU A 80 -12.89 3.81 20.68
CA GLU A 80 -13.33 3.22 19.38
C GLU A 80 -13.49 4.30 18.30
N GLU A 81 -13.88 5.49 18.75
CA GLU A 81 -13.88 6.71 17.93
C GLU A 81 -12.46 7.03 17.43
N GLN A 82 -11.40 6.51 18.06
CA GLN A 82 -10.03 6.72 17.61
C GLN A 82 -9.71 5.95 16.33
N GLN A 83 -10.13 4.69 16.16
CA GLN A 83 -9.94 4.02 14.87
C GLN A 83 -10.63 4.80 13.76
N LYS A 84 -11.84 5.31 14.05
CA LYS A 84 -12.58 6.20 13.17
C LYS A 84 -11.88 7.54 12.93
N ILE A 85 -11.25 8.13 13.95
CA ILE A 85 -10.46 9.37 13.82
C ILE A 85 -9.25 9.14 12.90
N TYR A 86 -8.52 8.03 13.06
CA TYR A 86 -7.35 7.74 12.22
C TYR A 86 -7.75 7.39 10.79
N ALA A 87 -8.83 6.62 10.62
CA ALA A 87 -9.42 6.36 9.32
C ALA A 87 -9.84 7.68 8.65
N LYS A 88 -10.56 8.54 9.36
CA LYS A 88 -10.96 9.88 8.87
C LYS A 88 -9.75 10.75 8.53
N ALA A 89 -8.75 10.80 9.40
CA ALA A 89 -7.52 11.55 9.21
C ALA A 89 -6.75 11.08 7.96
N MET A 90 -6.69 9.77 7.71
CA MET A 90 -6.10 9.20 6.50
C MET A 90 -6.90 9.58 5.26
N MET A 91 -8.24 9.54 5.33
CA MET A 91 -9.11 9.95 4.22
C MET A 91 -8.95 11.43 3.89
N GLU A 92 -8.92 12.31 4.90
CA GLU A 92 -8.70 13.76 4.74
C GLU A 92 -7.31 14.06 4.17
N LEU A 93 -6.27 13.37 4.67
CA LEU A 93 -4.90 13.47 4.14
C LEU A 93 -4.84 13.05 2.67
N GLY A 94 -5.47 11.91 2.33
CA GLY A 94 -5.57 11.43 0.96
C GLY A 94 -6.22 12.45 0.03
N GLN A 95 -7.34 13.04 0.44
CA GLN A 95 -7.99 14.11 -0.32
C GLN A 95 -7.08 15.33 -0.50
N ARG A 96 -6.43 15.78 0.58
CA ARG A 96 -5.55 16.94 0.57
C ARG A 96 -4.33 16.76 -0.35
N LEU A 97 -3.78 15.55 -0.39
CA LEU A 97 -2.61 15.21 -1.20
C LEU A 97 -2.98 14.64 -2.58
N CYS A 98 -4.27 14.61 -2.93
CA CYS A 98 -4.78 13.97 -4.16
C CYS A 98 -4.34 12.50 -4.32
N LEU A 99 -4.22 11.77 -3.20
CA LEU A 99 -3.92 10.35 -3.15
C LEU A 99 -5.20 9.55 -2.93
N SER A 100 -5.26 8.36 -3.55
CA SER A 100 -6.31 7.39 -3.29
C SER A 100 -6.04 6.73 -1.95
N VAL A 101 -7.11 6.54 -1.21
CA VAL A 101 -7.10 5.84 0.07
C VAL A 101 -8.15 4.75 0.00
N VAL A 102 -7.76 3.55 0.43
CA VAL A 102 -8.67 2.42 0.57
C VAL A 102 -9.24 2.46 1.99
N ASP A 103 -10.51 2.82 2.12
CA ASP A 103 -11.22 2.89 3.41
C ASP A 103 -11.59 1.48 3.91
N THR A 104 -10.62 0.82 4.51
CA THR A 104 -10.79 -0.52 5.10
C THR A 104 -11.72 -0.49 6.31
N TYR A 105 -11.72 0.59 7.10
CA TYR A 105 -12.58 0.73 8.27
C TYR A 105 -14.05 0.62 7.88
N SER A 106 -14.51 1.44 6.92
CA SER A 106 -15.90 1.41 6.46
C SER A 106 -16.25 0.07 5.80
N ALA A 107 -15.31 -0.53 5.07
CA ALA A 107 -15.54 -1.83 4.43
C ALA A 107 -15.69 -2.97 5.45
N PHE A 108 -14.94 -2.95 6.54
CA PHE A 108 -15.01 -3.97 7.59
C PHE A 108 -16.27 -3.81 8.45
N GLU A 109 -16.67 -2.58 8.75
CA GLU A 109 -17.95 -2.29 9.40
C GLU A 109 -19.12 -2.79 8.53
N ALA A 110 -19.08 -2.52 7.23
CA ALA A 110 -20.11 -2.95 6.29
C ALA A 110 -20.18 -4.48 6.10
N ASP A 111 -19.10 -5.22 6.35
CA ASP A 111 -19.08 -6.69 6.30
C ASP A 111 -20.04 -7.32 7.34
N GLY A 112 -20.32 -6.62 8.45
CA GLY A 112 -21.24 -7.05 9.50
C GLY A 112 -20.79 -8.28 10.29
N ARG A 113 -19.66 -8.91 9.94
CA ARG A 113 -19.05 -10.06 10.61
C ARG A 113 -17.59 -9.80 10.94
N GLY A 114 -17.29 -8.57 11.37
CA GLY A 114 -15.94 -8.08 11.65
C GLY A 114 -15.10 -8.99 12.56
N HIS A 115 -15.71 -9.63 13.56
CA HIS A 115 -15.03 -10.57 14.47
C HIS A 115 -14.38 -11.77 13.76
N THR A 116 -14.82 -12.13 12.54
CA THR A 116 -14.23 -13.21 11.75
C THR A 116 -13.12 -12.75 10.80
N LEU A 117 -12.98 -11.45 10.61
CA LEU A 117 -11.93 -10.87 9.75
C LEU A 117 -10.57 -10.92 10.45
N PHE A 118 -10.54 -11.13 11.77
CA PHE A 118 -9.33 -11.16 12.58
C PHE A 118 -9.17 -12.50 13.31
N VAL A 119 -7.92 -12.91 13.55
CA VAL A 119 -7.58 -14.12 14.33
C VAL A 119 -7.63 -13.82 15.84
N ASP A 120 -7.06 -12.68 16.23
CA ASP A 120 -6.88 -12.25 17.62
C ASP A 120 -7.51 -10.87 17.91
N GLY A 121 -8.34 -10.38 16.98
CA GLY A 121 -8.91 -9.03 17.02
C GLY A 121 -8.01 -7.94 16.42
N LEU A 122 -6.81 -8.29 15.93
CA LEU A 122 -5.88 -7.35 15.30
C LEU A 122 -5.31 -7.88 13.97
N HIS A 123 -4.77 -9.10 13.96
CA HIS A 123 -4.20 -9.73 12.78
C HIS A 123 -5.27 -10.37 11.92
N PHE A 124 -5.23 -10.16 10.61
CA PHE A 124 -6.23 -10.70 9.70
C PHE A 124 -6.26 -12.22 9.69
N SER A 125 -7.47 -12.78 9.66
CA SER A 125 -7.72 -14.15 9.24
C SER A 125 -7.54 -14.27 7.72
N GLY A 126 -7.58 -15.50 7.18
CA GLY A 126 -7.58 -15.69 5.71
C GLY A 126 -8.70 -14.89 5.02
N ARG A 127 -9.89 -14.86 5.63
CA ARG A 127 -11.02 -14.07 5.13
C ARG A 127 -10.77 -12.57 5.19
N GLY A 128 -10.17 -12.08 6.27
CA GLY A 128 -9.80 -10.66 6.40
C GLY A 128 -8.79 -10.23 5.34
N SER A 129 -7.78 -11.05 5.10
CA SER A 129 -6.78 -10.85 4.06
C SER A 129 -7.40 -10.86 2.66
N ASP A 130 -8.35 -11.76 2.38
CA ASP A 130 -9.05 -11.81 1.11
C ASP A 130 -9.87 -10.54 0.84
N LEU A 131 -10.57 -10.02 1.85
CA LEU A 131 -11.32 -8.76 1.72
C LEU A 131 -10.38 -7.58 1.49
N LEU A 132 -9.28 -7.49 2.24
CA LEU A 132 -8.24 -6.48 2.04
C LEU A 132 -7.66 -6.55 0.61
N TYR A 133 -7.32 -7.76 0.15
CA TYR A 133 -6.81 -8.00 -1.20
C TYR A 133 -7.77 -7.46 -2.26
N GLN A 134 -9.06 -7.79 -2.18
CA GLN A 134 -10.06 -7.33 -3.14
C GLN A 134 -10.15 -5.80 -3.19
N LEU A 135 -10.13 -5.14 -2.02
CA LEU A 135 -10.19 -3.68 -1.95
C LEU A 135 -8.95 -3.01 -2.54
N VAL A 136 -7.75 -3.52 -2.23
CA VAL A 136 -6.49 -2.96 -2.70
C VAL A 136 -6.31 -3.19 -4.20
N VAL A 137 -6.54 -4.41 -4.69
CA VAL A 137 -6.39 -4.74 -6.11
C VAL A 137 -7.35 -3.93 -6.97
N LYS A 138 -8.60 -3.78 -6.54
CA LYS A 138 -9.59 -2.94 -7.25
C LYS A 138 -9.10 -1.50 -7.42
N GLU A 139 -8.49 -0.92 -6.39
CA GLU A 139 -7.97 0.45 -6.46
C GLU A 139 -6.69 0.54 -7.30
N ILE A 140 -5.81 -0.47 -7.21
CA ILE A 140 -4.62 -0.56 -8.07
C ILE A 140 -5.02 -0.68 -9.54
N GLU A 141 -5.96 -1.56 -9.87
CA GLU A 141 -6.46 -1.76 -11.24
C GLU A 141 -7.03 -0.46 -11.80
N LYS A 142 -7.90 0.23 -11.05
CA LYS A 142 -8.43 1.55 -11.44
C LYS A 142 -7.32 2.54 -11.75
N ARG A 143 -6.28 2.60 -10.92
CA ARG A 143 -5.13 3.52 -11.11
C ARG A 143 -4.24 3.13 -12.27
N VAL A 144 -3.94 1.84 -12.41
CA VAL A 144 -3.13 1.31 -13.51
C VAL A 144 -3.84 1.53 -14.84
N LEU A 145 -5.16 1.30 -14.91
CA LEU A 145 -5.97 1.60 -16.10
C LEU A 145 -5.96 3.11 -16.42
N ALA A 146 -6.15 3.96 -15.41
CA ALA A 146 -6.09 5.41 -15.59
C ALA A 146 -4.69 5.91 -16.03
N PHE A 147 -3.61 5.30 -15.52
CA PHE A 147 -2.22 5.65 -15.87
C PHE A 147 -1.84 5.16 -17.27
N ARG A 148 -2.30 3.97 -17.67
CA ARG A 148 -1.93 3.36 -18.96
C ARG A 148 -2.69 3.93 -20.15
N GLY A 149 -3.81 4.63 -19.92
CA GLY A 149 -4.77 4.98 -20.98
C GLY A 149 -5.49 3.70 -21.44
N GLU A 150 -6.81 3.74 -21.49
CA GLU A 150 -7.65 2.56 -21.72
C GLU A 150 -7.26 1.77 -22.99
N ASP A 151 -6.90 0.50 -22.81
CA ASP A 151 -7.65 -0.62 -23.37
C ASP A 151 -7.30 -1.87 -22.55
N GLU A 152 -8.29 -2.50 -21.92
CA GLU A 152 -8.17 -3.72 -21.09
C GLU A 152 -7.49 -4.87 -21.87
N LYS A 153 -7.45 -4.76 -23.21
CA LYS A 153 -6.87 -5.70 -24.17
C LYS A 153 -5.42 -5.42 -24.53
N SER A 154 -4.86 -4.28 -24.14
CA SER A 154 -3.44 -3.94 -24.31
C SER A 154 -2.63 -4.41 -23.09
N GLN A 155 -2.73 -5.71 -22.77
CA GLN A 155 -1.64 -6.33 -22.03
C GLN A 155 -0.46 -6.41 -22.99
N THR A 156 0.40 -5.40 -22.99
CA THR A 156 1.75 -5.53 -23.52
C THR A 156 2.40 -6.71 -22.81
N VAL A 157 2.44 -7.84 -23.50
CA VAL A 157 3.14 -9.02 -23.00
C VAL A 157 4.61 -8.64 -23.07
N ASN A 158 5.26 -8.54 -21.90
CA ASN A 158 6.67 -8.12 -21.80
C ASN A 158 7.63 -9.04 -22.60
N TYR A 159 7.16 -10.22 -23.01
CA TYR A 159 7.91 -11.26 -23.69
C TYR A 159 7.07 -11.91 -24.80
N ALA A 160 7.74 -12.51 -25.79
CA ALA A 160 7.06 -13.30 -26.82
C ALA A 160 6.27 -14.48 -26.23
N ARG A 161 5.25 -14.96 -26.95
CA ARG A 161 4.53 -16.17 -26.57
C ARG A 161 5.48 -17.37 -26.68
N TRP A 162 5.30 -18.38 -25.83
CA TRP A 162 6.18 -19.56 -25.79
C TRP A 162 6.34 -20.27 -27.15
N ARG A 163 5.33 -20.20 -28.03
CA ARG A 163 5.36 -20.80 -29.37
C ARG A 163 6.26 -20.06 -30.36
N ASP A 164 6.58 -18.80 -30.07
CA ASP A 164 7.35 -17.91 -30.93
C ASP A 164 8.82 -17.78 -30.48
N VAL A 165 9.20 -18.51 -29.42
CA VAL A 165 10.56 -18.52 -28.88
C VAL A 165 11.44 -19.43 -29.74
N ASP A 166 12.56 -18.89 -30.21
CA ASP A 166 13.64 -19.66 -30.83
C ASP A 166 14.68 -20.00 -29.75
N PRO A 167 14.85 -21.29 -29.37
CA PRO A 167 15.84 -21.71 -28.37
C PRO A 167 17.29 -21.38 -28.78
N GLN A 168 17.55 -21.15 -30.07
CA GLN A 168 18.87 -20.79 -30.58
C GLN A 168 19.10 -19.28 -30.65
N ASP A 169 18.04 -18.47 -30.49
CA ASP A 169 18.10 -17.01 -30.58
C ASP A 169 17.16 -16.35 -29.55
N LEU A 170 17.46 -16.57 -28.27
CA LEU A 170 16.68 -16.04 -27.14
C LEU A 170 16.76 -14.51 -27.04
N GLU A 171 17.89 -13.91 -27.42
CA GLU A 171 18.08 -12.46 -27.36
C GLU A 171 17.10 -11.73 -28.29
N ARG A 172 16.99 -12.19 -29.55
CA ARG A 172 16.05 -11.63 -30.50
C ARG A 172 14.59 -11.94 -30.14
N THR A 173 14.32 -13.16 -29.68
CA THR A 173 12.93 -13.64 -29.54
C THR A 173 12.30 -13.34 -28.20
N ILE A 174 13.07 -13.22 -27.12
CA ILE A 174 12.56 -12.93 -25.76
C ILE A 174 12.96 -11.53 -25.30
N PHE A 175 14.25 -11.20 -25.34
CA PHE A 175 14.79 -10.03 -24.61
C PHE A 175 14.76 -8.72 -25.39
N GLN A 176 14.63 -8.77 -26.73
CA GLN A 176 14.50 -7.58 -27.59
C GLN A 176 13.10 -7.39 -28.20
N ALA A 177 12.26 -8.44 -28.24
CA ALA A 177 10.91 -8.39 -28.80
C ALA A 177 9.96 -7.40 -28.09
N GLY A 178 10.28 -7.01 -26.85
CA GLY A 178 9.50 -6.06 -26.05
C GLY A 178 9.94 -4.59 -26.10
N ARG A 179 11.04 -4.25 -26.79
CA ARG A 179 11.51 -2.85 -26.92
C ARG A 179 10.92 -2.20 -28.17
N HIS A 180 9.63 -1.91 -28.16
CA HIS A 180 9.12 -0.89 -29.08
C HIS A 180 9.48 0.49 -28.54
N VAL A 181 10.33 1.16 -29.31
CA VAL A 181 10.78 2.55 -29.13
C VAL A 181 9.56 3.47 -29.14
N GLY A 182 9.40 4.25 -28.08
CA GLY A 182 8.50 5.39 -27.97
C GLY A 182 9.18 6.46 -27.14
#